data_AF-A0A3C1RT55-F1
#
_entry.id   AF-A0A3C1RT55-F1
#
_cell.length_a   1.000
_cell.length_b   1.000
_cell.length_c   1.000
_cell.angle_alpha   90.00
_cell.angle_beta   90.00
_cell.angle_gamma   90.00
#
_symmetry.space_group_name_H-M   'P 1'
#
loop_
_entity.id
_entity.type
_entity.pdbx_description
1 polymer ?
#
loop_
_entity_poly.entity_id
_entity_poly.type
_entity_poly.pdbx_seq_one_letter_code
_entity_poly.pdbx_strand_id
1 'polypeptide(L)'
;MAIESFTLGDRSFRLPGLGSFLAQASDQGDFIAIAWGVAVLIGIIILLDFLVWKPLIAWAEKFKLETVESQNIPQSIVLDFLRRSPTWRIVTERFGQLWSDKISQRLAKANPTPTPVLPSKSDHNWWSRIFLTGFGFIVLWGTWEGVILLQKLDFQDWKQVITGAILTALRVIIALCLSLLWTVPVGVAIGRNPRLAQTLQPLVQIAASVPATALFPVLLLFLARLGGGLQIGSVALMMLGTMWYILFNVIAG
;
A
#
# COMPACT_ATOMS: atom_id res chain seq x y z
N MET A 1 -7.70 10.10 2.08
CA MET A 1 -7.44 11.55 2.10
C MET A 1 -5.98 11.76 1.77
N ALA A 2 -5.67 12.11 0.53
CA ALA A 2 -4.35 12.57 0.12
C ALA A 2 -4.61 13.51 -1.05
N ILE A 3 -5.13 14.70 -0.75
CA ILE A 3 -5.53 15.64 -1.79
C ILE A 3 -5.04 17.01 -1.36
N GLU A 4 -4.21 17.60 -2.21
CA GLU A 4 -3.79 19.00 -2.17
C GLU A 4 -4.97 19.95 -2.48
N SER A 5 -6.21 19.51 -2.27
CA SER A 5 -7.43 20.29 -2.39
C SER A 5 -8.45 19.81 -1.37
N PHE A 6 -9.04 20.74 -0.63
CA PHE A 6 -10.14 20.46 0.29
C PHE A 6 -11.19 21.57 0.19
N THR A 7 -12.45 21.20 0.38
CA THR A 7 -13.59 22.11 0.39
C THR A 7 -13.99 22.38 1.83
N LEU A 8 -13.99 23.64 2.24
CA LEU A 8 -14.42 24.07 3.58
C LEU A 8 -15.62 25.01 3.42
N GLY A 9 -16.82 24.49 3.64
CA GLY A 9 -18.06 25.19 3.31
C GLY A 9 -18.12 25.54 1.81
N ASP A 10 -18.32 26.81 1.50
CA ASP A 10 -18.42 27.32 0.12
C ASP A 10 -17.07 27.68 -0.51
N ARG A 11 -15.95 27.54 0.21
CA ARG A 11 -14.61 27.86 -0.32
C ARG A 11 -13.81 26.60 -0.59
N SER A 12 -13.33 26.46 -1.83
CA SER A 12 -12.37 25.42 -2.20
C SER A 12 -10.95 25.96 -2.05
N PHE A 13 -10.15 25.29 -1.22
CA PHE A 13 -8.73 25.59 -1.06
C PHE A 13 -7.93 24.58 -1.86
N ARG A 14 -7.03 25.06 -2.72
CA ARG A 14 -6.18 24.24 -3.58
C ARG A 14 -4.72 24.66 -3.37
N LEU A 15 -3.88 23.68 -3.03
CA LEU A 15 -2.42 23.82 -2.97
C LEU A 15 -1.83 23.38 -4.31
N PRO A 16 -0.69 23.96 -4.74
CA PRO A 16 -0.04 23.53 -5.97
C PRO A 16 0.44 22.09 -5.84
N GLY A 17 -0.03 21.22 -6.74
CA GLY A 17 0.41 19.84 -6.83
C GLY A 17 -0.37 19.04 -7.88
N LEU A 18 0.04 17.78 -8.08
CA LEU A 18 -0.51 16.92 -9.15
C LEU A 18 -1.96 16.54 -8.89
N GLY A 19 -2.34 16.36 -7.62
CA GLY A 19 -3.70 15.99 -7.26
C GLY A 19 -4.69 17.13 -7.52
N SER A 20 -4.31 18.37 -7.18
CA SER A 20 -5.14 19.55 -7.42
C SER A 20 -5.23 19.91 -8.90
N PHE A 21 -4.15 19.72 -9.67
CA PHE A 21 -4.15 19.88 -11.12
C PHE A 21 -5.11 18.88 -11.82
N LEU A 22 -5.02 17.60 -11.47
CA LEU A 22 -5.92 16.58 -12.03
C LEU A 22 -7.38 16.83 -11.66
N ALA A 23 -7.65 17.21 -10.40
CA ALA A 23 -9.00 17.55 -9.95
C ALA A 23 -9.57 18.75 -10.73
N GLN A 24 -8.78 19.81 -10.92
CA GLN A 24 -9.19 20.98 -11.68
C GLN A 24 -9.44 20.66 -13.16
N ALA A 25 -8.56 19.87 -13.77
CA ALA A 25 -8.72 19.48 -15.17
C ALA A 25 -9.96 18.58 -15.36
N SER A 26 -10.29 17.73 -14.37
CA SER A 26 -11.54 16.96 -14.34
C SER A 26 -12.78 17.84 -14.20
N ASP A 27 -12.77 18.85 -13.32
CA ASP A 27 -13.88 19.81 -13.17
C ASP A 27 -14.15 20.58 -14.47
N GLN A 28 -13.09 20.94 -15.20
CA GLN A 28 -13.16 21.69 -16.45
C GLN A 28 -13.44 20.81 -17.68
N GLY A 29 -13.39 19.49 -17.55
CA GLY A 29 -13.54 18.56 -18.67
C GLY A 29 -12.40 18.62 -19.69
N ASP A 30 -11.23 19.15 -19.33
CA ASP A 30 -10.07 19.26 -20.22
C ASP A 30 -9.29 17.93 -20.26
N PHE A 31 -9.61 17.12 -21.27
CA PHE A 31 -8.99 15.80 -21.45
C PHE A 31 -7.48 15.85 -21.75
N ILE A 32 -7.00 16.93 -22.37
CA ILE A 32 -5.59 17.06 -22.72
C ILE A 32 -4.78 17.34 -21.44
N ALA A 33 -5.25 18.27 -20.62
CA ALA A 33 -4.63 18.57 -19.33
C ALA A 33 -4.60 17.32 -18.43
N ILE A 34 -5.68 16.55 -18.39
CA ILE A 34 -5.74 15.29 -17.62
C ILE A 34 -4.72 14.28 -18.15
N ALA A 35 -4.65 14.09 -19.47
CA ALA A 35 -3.69 13.16 -20.07
C ALA A 35 -2.25 13.51 -19.68
N TRP A 36 -1.89 14.80 -19.70
CA TRP A 36 -0.58 15.27 -19.23
C TRP A 36 -0.35 15.04 -17.74
N GLY A 37 -1.34 15.36 -16.90
CA GLY A 37 -1.26 15.13 -15.45
C GLY A 37 -1.05 13.65 -15.11
N VAL A 38 -1.76 12.76 -15.82
CA VAL A 38 -1.62 11.30 -15.68
C VAL A 38 -0.27 10.83 -16.18
N ALA A 39 0.21 11.35 -17.32
CA ALA A 39 1.53 11.00 -17.84
C ALA A 39 2.65 11.39 -16.87
N VAL A 40 2.56 12.58 -16.25
CA VAL A 40 3.52 13.02 -15.22
C VAL A 40 3.43 12.13 -13.98
N LEU A 41 2.21 11.83 -13.51
CA LEU A 41 1.98 10.94 -12.38
C LEU A 41 2.60 9.55 -12.61
N ILE A 42 2.30 8.93 -13.76
CA ILE A 42 2.88 7.63 -14.14
C ILE A 42 4.40 7.73 -14.25
N GLY A 43 4.92 8.80 -14.86
CA GLY A 43 6.36 9.03 -14.98
C GLY A 43 7.06 9.10 -13.63
N ILE A 44 6.49 9.83 -12.66
CA ILE A 44 7.02 9.92 -11.30
C ILE A 44 6.98 8.55 -10.60
N ILE A 45 5.89 7.80 -10.75
CA ILE A 45 5.76 6.46 -10.15
C ILE A 45 6.81 5.51 -10.73
N ILE A 46 6.97 5.49 -12.06
CA ILE A 46 8.02 4.70 -12.73
C ILE A 46 9.41 5.12 -12.25
N LEU A 47 9.66 6.43 -12.13
CA LEU A 47 10.94 6.96 -11.69
C LEU A 47 11.25 6.54 -10.25
N LEU A 48 10.27 6.61 -9.34
CA LEU A 48 10.41 6.16 -7.96
C LEU A 48 10.58 4.64 -7.88
N ASP A 49 9.81 3.87 -8.64
CA ASP A 49 9.95 2.41 -8.76
C ASP A 49 11.38 2.03 -9.20
N PHE A 50 11.88 2.69 -10.23
CA PHE A 50 13.19 2.42 -10.79
C PHE A 50 14.35 2.91 -9.92
N LEU A 51 14.28 4.13 -9.36
CA LEU A 51 15.37 4.73 -8.59
C LEU A 51 15.41 4.30 -7.13
N VAL A 52 14.25 4.03 -6.52
CA VAL A 52 14.14 3.76 -5.08
C VAL A 52 13.82 2.30 -4.82
N TRP A 53 12.75 1.77 -5.41
CA TRP A 53 12.25 0.44 -5.06
C TRP A 53 13.12 -0.69 -5.61
N LYS A 54 13.44 -0.69 -6.91
CA LYS A 54 14.28 -1.75 -7.52
C LYS A 54 15.65 -1.90 -6.86
N PRO A 55 16.40 -0.83 -6.54
CA PRO A 55 17.68 -0.94 -5.84
C PRO A 55 17.54 -1.44 -4.41
N LEU A 56 16.47 -1.01 -3.71
CA LEU A 56 16.21 -1.43 -2.34
C LEU A 56 15.88 -2.92 -2.26
N ILE A 57 15.05 -3.44 -3.18
CA ILE A 57 14.71 -4.87 -3.25
C ILE A 57 15.97 -5.71 -3.52
N ALA A 58 16.76 -5.32 -4.52
CA ALA A 58 18.02 -6.01 -4.83
C ALA A 58 19.06 -5.91 -3.69
N TRP A 59 19.00 -4.87 -2.85
CA TRP A 59 19.82 -4.77 -1.64
C TRP A 59 19.29 -5.68 -0.51
N ALA A 60 17.96 -5.73 -0.33
CA ALA A 60 17.30 -6.55 0.69
C ALA A 60 17.53 -8.05 0.50
N GLU A 61 17.70 -8.49 -0.75
CA GLU A 61 17.97 -9.90 -1.09
C GLU A 61 19.27 -10.43 -0.46
N LYS A 62 20.25 -9.56 -0.18
CA LYS A 62 21.45 -9.93 0.61
C LYS A 62 21.11 -10.50 1.99
N PHE A 63 19.98 -10.12 2.56
CA PHE A 63 19.55 -10.53 3.90
C PHE A 63 18.53 -11.66 3.87
N LYS A 64 18.14 -12.13 2.68
CA LYS A 64 17.22 -13.26 2.52
C LYS A 64 18.02 -14.56 2.66
N LEU A 65 17.95 -15.17 3.84
CA LEU A 65 18.53 -16.48 4.10
C LEU A 65 17.60 -17.57 3.53
N GLU A 66 17.51 -17.66 2.21
CA GLU A 66 16.81 -18.77 1.54
C GLU A 66 17.79 -19.92 1.27
N THR A 67 17.49 -21.10 1.82
CA THR A 67 18.25 -22.34 1.61
C THR A 67 17.98 -22.98 0.24
N VAL A 68 17.09 -22.40 -0.57
CA VAL A 68 16.68 -22.93 -1.88
C VAL A 68 17.13 -21.95 -2.96
N GLU A 69 17.86 -22.47 -3.94
CA GLU A 69 18.49 -21.75 -5.04
C GLU A 69 17.46 -20.94 -5.85
N SER A 70 17.43 -19.62 -5.65
CA SER A 70 16.57 -18.69 -6.38
C SER A 70 17.08 -18.54 -7.81
N GLN A 71 16.38 -19.14 -8.77
CA GLN A 71 16.77 -19.19 -10.20
C GLN A 71 16.75 -17.82 -10.92
N ASN A 72 16.36 -16.72 -10.26
CA ASN A 72 16.34 -15.38 -10.86
C ASN A 72 16.95 -14.38 -9.90
N ILE A 73 18.19 -13.94 -10.19
CA ILE A 73 18.85 -12.82 -9.51
C ILE A 73 18.27 -11.52 -10.09
N PRO A 74 17.56 -10.68 -9.31
CA PRO A 74 17.11 -9.37 -9.76
C PRO A 74 18.31 -8.45 -10.01
N GLN A 75 18.60 -8.16 -11.28
CA GLN A 75 19.65 -7.23 -11.68
C GLN A 75 19.12 -5.79 -11.62
N SER A 76 19.73 -4.93 -10.80
CA SER A 76 19.39 -3.50 -10.71
C SER A 76 20.56 -2.64 -11.18
N ILE A 77 20.39 -1.99 -12.34
CA ILE A 77 21.40 -1.12 -12.97
C ILE A 77 21.81 0.03 -12.03
N VAL A 78 20.84 0.60 -11.31
CA VAL A 78 21.09 1.69 -10.35
C VAL A 78 21.90 1.18 -9.17
N LEU A 79 21.59 -0.03 -8.66
CA LEU A 79 22.38 -0.64 -7.59
C LEU A 79 23.80 -0.99 -8.07
N ASP A 80 23.94 -1.50 -9.29
CA ASP A 80 25.24 -1.80 -9.90
C ASP A 80 26.08 -0.54 -10.09
N PHE A 81 25.45 0.57 -10.50
CA PHE A 81 26.10 1.87 -10.59
C PHE A 81 26.53 2.40 -9.20
N LEU A 82 25.64 2.32 -8.20
CA LEU A 82 25.97 2.69 -6.82
C LEU A 82 27.09 1.83 -6.22
N ARG A 83 27.11 0.52 -6.47
CA ARG A 83 28.14 -0.40 -5.98
C ARG A 83 29.48 -0.24 -6.71
N ARG A 84 29.45 0.14 -7.99
CA ARG A 84 30.67 0.42 -8.78
C ARG A 84 31.27 1.80 -8.48
N SER A 85 30.53 2.69 -7.81
CA SER A 85 31.04 4.00 -7.41
C SER A 85 32.06 3.87 -6.27
N PRO A 86 33.34 4.25 -6.49
CA PRO A 86 34.41 4.11 -5.50
C PRO A 86 34.19 4.97 -4.24
N THR A 87 33.33 5.99 -4.32
CA THR A 87 32.95 6.82 -3.17
C THR A 87 32.06 6.07 -2.18
N TRP A 88 31.24 5.12 -2.66
CA TRP A 88 30.32 4.38 -1.79
C TRP A 88 31.05 3.38 -0.90
N ARG A 89 32.14 2.77 -1.39
CA ARG A 89 33.01 1.89 -0.58
C ARG A 89 33.64 2.63 0.60
N ILE A 90 34.06 3.87 0.39
CA ILE A 90 34.67 4.70 1.45
C ILE A 90 33.61 5.11 2.48
N VAL A 91 32.39 5.44 2.03
CA VAL A 91 31.28 5.81 2.92
C VAL A 91 30.81 4.61 3.73
N THR A 92 30.62 3.43 3.12
CA THR A 92 30.15 2.24 3.82
C THR A 92 31.20 1.68 4.78
N GLU A 93 32.50 1.69 4.43
CA GLU A 93 33.57 1.26 5.34
C GLU A 93 33.72 2.21 6.53
N ARG A 94 33.72 3.54 6.31
CA ARG A 94 33.84 4.51 7.42
C ARG A 94 32.59 4.57 8.28
N PHE A 95 31.40 4.64 7.67
CA PHE A 95 30.16 4.78 8.41
C PHE A 95 29.74 3.47 9.07
N GLY A 96 29.97 2.34 8.39
CA GLY A 96 29.72 1.00 8.91
C GLY A 96 30.56 0.68 10.14
N GLN A 97 31.86 0.98 10.14
CA GLN A 97 32.72 0.77 11.31
C GLN A 97 32.32 1.68 12.49
N LEU A 98 32.02 2.96 12.24
CA LEU A 98 31.62 3.91 13.29
C LEU A 98 30.28 3.55 13.97
N TRP A 99 29.31 3.06 13.19
CA TRP A 99 28.00 2.65 13.72
C TRP A 99 28.03 1.23 14.30
N SER A 100 28.69 0.28 13.62
CA SER A 100 28.88 -1.09 14.10
C SER A 100 29.56 -1.09 15.45
N ASP A 101 30.69 -0.40 15.60
CA ASP A 101 31.44 -0.44 16.85
C ASP A 101 30.71 0.29 17.98
N LYS A 102 30.00 1.39 17.70
CA LYS A 102 29.20 2.05 18.74
C LYS A 102 27.97 1.25 19.15
N ILE A 103 27.28 0.59 18.21
CA ILE A 103 26.09 -0.22 18.51
C ILE A 103 26.49 -1.54 19.16
N SER A 104 27.48 -2.23 18.61
CA SER A 104 28.00 -3.47 19.17
C SER A 104 28.66 -3.24 20.53
N GLN A 105 29.43 -2.17 20.75
CA GLN A 105 29.97 -1.87 22.08
C GLN A 105 28.90 -1.37 23.04
N ARG A 106 27.80 -0.74 22.59
CA ARG A 106 26.66 -0.41 23.46
C ARG A 106 25.83 -1.64 23.81
N LEU A 107 25.62 -2.57 22.89
CA LEU A 107 24.97 -3.86 23.14
C LEU A 107 25.85 -4.78 23.99
N ALA A 108 27.16 -4.80 23.76
CA ALA A 108 28.13 -5.58 24.53
C ALA A 108 28.43 -4.96 25.90
N LYS A 109 28.38 -3.62 26.05
CA LYS A 109 28.39 -2.97 27.38
C LYS A 109 27.04 -3.10 28.10
N ALA A 110 25.93 -3.28 27.37
CA ALA A 110 24.63 -3.58 27.97
C ALA A 110 24.53 -5.04 28.43
N ASN A 111 25.26 -5.96 27.78
CA ASN A 111 25.40 -7.35 28.20
C ASN A 111 26.88 -7.73 28.36
N PRO A 112 27.55 -7.32 29.45
CA PRO A 112 28.62 -8.16 29.94
C PRO A 112 27.97 -9.51 30.28
N THR A 113 28.54 -10.63 29.84
CA THR A 113 28.15 -11.94 30.34
C THR A 113 28.73 -12.08 31.75
N PRO A 114 27.90 -11.95 32.78
CA PRO A 114 27.86 -12.96 33.81
C PRO A 114 26.50 -13.63 33.77
N THR A 115 26.46 -14.91 34.12
CA THR A 115 25.26 -15.57 34.64
C THR A 115 25.14 -15.24 36.12
N PRO A 116 24.31 -14.26 36.53
CA PRO A 116 23.69 -14.27 37.83
C PRO A 116 22.21 -14.60 37.64
N VAL A 117 21.74 -15.60 38.40
CA VAL A 117 20.32 -15.84 38.59
C VAL A 117 19.78 -14.61 39.35
N LEU A 118 19.21 -13.65 38.63
CA LEU A 118 18.49 -12.54 39.25
C LEU A 118 17.13 -13.08 39.71
N PRO A 119 16.71 -12.83 40.96
CA PRO A 119 15.33 -13.06 41.33
C PRO A 119 14.47 -12.17 40.43
N SER A 120 13.46 -12.78 39.81
CA SER A 120 12.37 -12.07 39.12
C SER A 120 11.69 -11.16 40.15
N LYS A 121 12.19 -9.93 40.28
CA LYS A 121 11.45 -8.88 40.95
C LYS A 121 10.28 -8.54 40.05
N SER A 122 9.12 -8.98 40.51
CA SER A 122 7.79 -8.54 40.08
C SER A 122 7.65 -7.03 40.33
N ASP A 123 8.35 -6.21 39.55
CA ASP A 123 8.19 -4.76 39.56
C ASP A 123 6.91 -4.39 38.83
N HIS A 124 5.86 -4.41 39.65
CA HIS A 124 4.68 -3.55 39.61
C HIS A 124 3.88 -3.51 38.30
N ASN A 125 3.07 -4.56 38.18
CA ASN A 125 1.86 -4.77 37.37
C ASN A 125 0.74 -3.70 37.57
N TRP A 126 1.06 -2.48 38.04
CA TRP A 126 0.05 -1.44 38.33
C TRP A 126 -0.26 -0.57 37.12
N TRP A 127 0.76 -0.15 36.34
CA TRP A 127 0.55 0.57 35.08
C TRP A 127 -0.19 -0.29 34.07
N SER A 128 0.15 -1.58 33.97
CA SER A 128 -0.57 -2.55 33.14
C SER A 128 -2.01 -2.74 33.60
N ARG A 129 -2.27 -2.81 34.92
CA ARG A 129 -3.64 -2.88 35.46
C ARG A 129 -4.43 -1.60 35.22
N ILE A 130 -3.86 -0.42 35.45
CA ILE A 130 -4.49 0.88 35.17
C ILE A 130 -4.79 1.01 33.68
N PHE A 131 -3.88 0.57 32.81
CA PHE A 131 -4.09 0.59 31.38
C PHE A 131 -5.21 -0.39 30.97
N LEU A 132 -5.21 -1.62 31.50
CA LEU A 132 -6.27 -2.60 31.22
C LEU A 132 -7.64 -2.15 31.75
N THR A 133 -7.70 -1.62 32.98
CA THR A 133 -8.95 -1.16 33.59
C THR A 133 -9.47 0.10 32.91
N GLY A 134 -8.59 1.06 32.61
CA GLY A 134 -8.93 2.26 31.86
C GLY A 134 -9.39 1.94 30.45
N PHE A 135 -8.68 1.05 29.74
CA PHE A 135 -9.09 0.58 28.42
C PHE A 135 -10.43 -0.16 28.47
N GLY A 136 -10.61 -1.05 29.45
CA GLY A 136 -11.88 -1.75 29.68
C GLY A 136 -13.03 -0.77 29.95
N PHE A 137 -12.81 0.27 30.75
CA PHE A 137 -13.80 1.30 31.03
C PHE A 137 -14.16 2.11 29.78
N ILE A 138 -13.17 2.51 28.97
CA ILE A 138 -13.41 3.22 27.70
C ILE A 138 -14.24 2.35 26.74
N VAL A 139 -13.91 1.06 26.61
CA VAL A 139 -14.65 0.13 25.75
C VAL A 139 -16.08 -0.05 26.24
N LEU A 140 -16.29 -0.24 27.54
CA LEU A 140 -17.63 -0.36 28.13
C LEU A 140 -18.44 0.92 27.95
N TRP A 141 -17.84 2.09 28.21
CA TRP A 141 -18.48 3.38 28.02
C TRP A 141 -18.86 3.63 26.56
N GLY A 142 -17.94 3.36 25.63
CA GLY A 142 -18.20 3.49 24.20
C GLY A 142 -19.27 2.51 23.69
N THR A 143 -19.29 1.28 24.22
CA THR A 143 -20.32 0.29 23.90
C THR A 143 -21.68 0.75 24.43
N TRP A 144 -21.73 1.29 25.65
CA TRP A 144 -22.94 1.79 26.27
C TRP A 144 -23.54 2.98 25.51
N GLU A 145 -22.73 3.98 25.17
CA GLU A 145 -23.13 5.08 24.29
C GLU A 145 -23.58 4.58 22.91
N GLY A 146 -22.87 3.59 22.35
CA GLY A 146 -23.25 2.94 21.11
C GLY A 146 -24.64 2.31 21.16
N VAL A 147 -24.98 1.62 22.26
CA VAL A 147 -26.31 1.03 22.48
C VAL A 147 -27.38 2.12 22.60
N ILE A 148 -27.11 3.21 23.31
CA ILE A 148 -28.05 4.34 23.44
C ILE A 148 -28.32 4.99 22.08
N LEU A 149 -27.30 5.12 21.23
CA LEU A 149 -27.48 5.62 19.86
C LEU A 149 -28.29 4.63 19.00
N LEU A 150 -28.06 3.33 19.17
CA LEU A 150 -28.80 2.29 18.43
C LEU A 150 -30.29 2.25 18.81
N GLN A 151 -30.64 2.56 20.06
CA GLN A 151 -32.03 2.64 20.52
C GLN A 151 -32.82 3.81 19.90
N LYS A 152 -32.13 4.82 19.35
CA LYS A 152 -32.77 5.98 18.69
C LYS A 152 -33.08 5.75 17.21
N LEU A 153 -32.62 4.64 16.62
CA LEU A 153 -32.82 4.31 15.22
C LEU A 153 -34.20 3.71 14.99
N ASP A 154 -34.89 4.19 13.97
CA ASP A 154 -36.17 3.65 13.56
C ASP A 154 -35.99 2.40 12.69
N PHE A 155 -37.06 1.62 12.49
CA PHE A 155 -37.03 0.42 11.65
C PHE A 155 -36.60 0.72 10.21
N GLN A 156 -36.89 1.94 9.72
CA GLN A 156 -36.46 2.40 8.40
C GLN A 156 -34.93 2.53 8.29
N ASP A 157 -34.25 3.00 9.33
CA ASP A 157 -32.80 3.15 9.35
C ASP A 157 -32.11 1.77 9.32
N TRP A 158 -32.63 0.83 10.10
CA TRP A 158 -32.17 -0.57 10.08
C TRP A 158 -32.32 -1.20 8.69
N LYS A 159 -33.47 -0.97 8.03
CA LYS A 159 -33.69 -1.45 6.66
C LYS A 159 -32.69 -0.84 5.68
N GLN A 160 -32.39 0.46 5.81
CA GLN A 160 -31.42 1.13 4.95
C GLN A 160 -30.00 0.60 5.16
N VAL A 161 -29.59 0.39 6.42
CA VAL A 161 -28.28 -0.18 6.76
C VAL A 161 -28.15 -1.60 6.22
N ILE A 162 -29.13 -2.46 6.44
CA ILE A 162 -29.09 -3.85 5.98
C ILE A 162 -29.09 -3.92 4.44
N THR A 163 -29.97 -3.14 3.79
CA THR A 163 -30.03 -3.11 2.32
C THR A 163 -28.73 -2.56 1.74
N GLY A 164 -28.18 -1.49 2.32
CA GLY A 164 -26.88 -0.94 1.94
C GLY A 164 -25.75 -1.96 2.10
N ALA A 165 -25.70 -2.66 3.23
CA ALA A 165 -24.72 -3.69 3.50
C ALA A 165 -24.78 -4.82 2.45
N ILE A 166 -25.98 -5.34 2.16
CA ILE A 166 -26.17 -6.39 1.14
C ILE A 166 -25.73 -5.90 -0.24
N LEU A 167 -26.11 -4.68 -0.64
CA LEU A 167 -25.73 -4.11 -1.93
C LEU A 167 -24.21 -3.90 -2.04
N THR A 168 -23.54 -3.48 -0.96
CA THR A 168 -22.07 -3.36 -0.94
C THR A 168 -21.38 -4.72 -0.97
N ALA A 169 -21.89 -5.72 -0.24
CA ALA A 169 -21.36 -7.08 -0.27
C ALA A 169 -21.47 -7.68 -1.67
N LEU A 170 -22.64 -7.56 -2.30
CA LEU A 170 -22.88 -8.01 -3.66
C LEU A 170 -21.94 -7.30 -4.66
N ARG A 171 -21.71 -6.00 -4.49
CA ARG A 171 -20.73 -5.25 -5.29
C ARG A 171 -19.32 -5.81 -5.17
N VAL A 172 -18.86 -6.09 -3.95
CA VAL A 172 -17.53 -6.67 -3.71
C VAL A 172 -17.42 -8.07 -4.32
N ILE A 173 -18.46 -8.89 -4.17
CA ILE A 173 -18.51 -10.23 -4.78
C ILE A 173 -18.42 -10.14 -6.30
N ILE A 174 -19.17 -9.23 -6.94
CA ILE A 174 -19.09 -9.01 -8.39
C ILE A 174 -17.68 -8.59 -8.79
N ALA A 175 -17.08 -7.62 -8.09
CA ALA A 175 -15.71 -7.18 -8.38
C ALA A 175 -14.70 -8.34 -8.26
N LEU A 176 -14.85 -9.19 -7.25
CA LEU A 176 -13.99 -10.35 -7.03
C LEU A 176 -14.17 -11.42 -8.10
N CYS A 177 -15.41 -11.77 -8.46
CA CYS A 177 -15.71 -12.71 -9.54
C CYS A 177 -15.16 -12.23 -10.88
N LEU A 178 -15.36 -10.95 -11.22
CA LEU A 178 -14.82 -10.36 -12.43
C LEU A 178 -13.29 -10.39 -12.41
N SER A 179 -12.66 -10.03 -11.28
CA SER A 179 -11.20 -10.06 -11.15
C SER A 179 -10.66 -11.47 -11.37
N LEU A 180 -11.25 -12.49 -10.72
CA LEU A 180 -10.85 -13.88 -10.91
C LEU A 180 -11.00 -14.33 -12.37
N LEU A 181 -12.12 -13.98 -13.01
CA LEU A 181 -12.47 -14.43 -14.35
C LEU A 181 -11.40 -14.10 -15.39
N TRP A 182 -10.80 -12.91 -15.31
CA TRP A 182 -9.77 -12.49 -16.28
C TRP A 182 -8.34 -12.67 -15.73
N THR A 183 -8.12 -12.44 -14.43
CA THR A 183 -6.78 -12.46 -13.84
C THR A 183 -6.21 -13.87 -13.73
N VAL A 184 -7.05 -14.86 -13.41
CA VAL A 184 -6.58 -16.25 -13.26
C VAL A 184 -6.08 -16.80 -14.61
N PRO A 185 -6.82 -16.71 -15.72
CA PRO A 185 -6.32 -17.14 -17.03
C PRO A 185 -5.02 -16.44 -17.43
N VAL A 186 -4.93 -15.12 -17.22
CA VAL A 186 -3.72 -14.33 -17.53
C VAL A 186 -2.55 -14.76 -16.65
N GLY A 187 -2.76 -14.89 -15.34
CA GLY A 187 -1.74 -15.35 -14.40
C GLY A 187 -1.23 -16.74 -14.73
N VAL A 188 -2.12 -17.69 -15.06
CA VAL A 188 -1.73 -19.04 -15.49
C VAL A 188 -0.96 -19.00 -16.81
N ALA A 189 -1.35 -18.16 -17.77
CA ALA A 189 -0.63 -18.00 -19.03
C ALA A 189 0.78 -17.45 -18.83
N ILE A 190 0.96 -16.50 -17.91
CA ILE A 190 2.27 -15.94 -17.53
C ILE A 190 3.10 -16.98 -16.78
N GLY A 191 2.52 -17.66 -15.78
CA GLY A 191 3.22 -18.64 -14.94
C GLY A 191 3.68 -19.88 -15.70
N ARG A 192 2.93 -20.32 -16.74
CA ARG A 192 3.32 -21.47 -17.57
C ARG A 192 4.38 -21.16 -18.62
N ASN A 193 4.68 -19.88 -18.90
CA ASN A 193 5.61 -19.50 -19.96
C ASN A 193 6.72 -18.56 -19.45
N PRO A 194 7.96 -19.04 -19.27
CA PRO A 194 9.04 -18.24 -18.70
C PRO A 194 9.40 -17.00 -19.53
N ARG A 195 9.16 -17.01 -20.85
CA ARG A 195 9.39 -15.83 -21.71
C ARG A 195 8.35 -14.73 -21.47
N LEU A 196 7.10 -15.12 -21.23
CA LEU A 196 6.04 -14.18 -20.87
C LEU A 196 6.29 -13.60 -19.48
N ALA A 197 6.71 -14.43 -18.52
CA ALA A 197 7.09 -13.95 -17.19
C ALA A 197 8.20 -12.89 -17.26
N GLN A 198 9.30 -13.14 -17.99
CA GLN A 198 10.42 -12.19 -18.08
C GLN A 198 10.04 -10.83 -18.69
N THR A 199 9.08 -10.79 -19.61
CA THR A 199 8.66 -9.55 -20.29
C THR A 199 7.51 -8.84 -19.59
N LEU A 200 6.52 -9.58 -19.11
CA LEU A 200 5.31 -9.02 -18.49
C LEU A 200 5.47 -8.73 -17.00
N GLN A 201 6.29 -9.48 -16.27
CA GLN A 201 6.46 -9.28 -14.82
C GLN A 201 6.97 -7.86 -14.48
N PRO A 202 7.95 -7.28 -15.18
CA PRO A 202 8.34 -5.88 -14.95
C PRO A 202 7.20 -4.88 -15.24
N LEU A 203 6.42 -5.11 -16.30
CA LEU A 203 5.28 -4.25 -16.64
C LEU A 203 4.17 -4.34 -15.60
N VAL A 204 3.87 -5.55 -15.14
CA VAL A 204 2.90 -5.81 -14.07
C VAL A 204 3.35 -5.18 -12.75
N GLN A 205 4.64 -5.26 -12.39
CA GLN A 205 5.17 -4.61 -11.19
C GLN A 205 5.04 -3.09 -11.24
N ILE A 206 5.37 -2.48 -12.40
CA ILE A 206 5.20 -1.04 -12.61
C ILE A 206 3.72 -0.65 -12.54
N ALA A 207 2.83 -1.41 -13.18
CA ALA A 207 1.41 -1.12 -13.15
C ALA A 207 0.81 -1.29 -11.73
N ALA A 208 1.30 -2.26 -10.97
CA ALA A 208 0.89 -2.52 -9.60
C ALA A 208 1.45 -1.50 -8.59
N SER A 209 2.54 -0.79 -8.91
CA SER A 209 3.08 0.27 -8.05
C SER A 209 2.26 1.57 -8.11
N VAL A 210 1.35 1.69 -9.09
CA VAL A 210 0.44 2.83 -9.20
C VAL A 210 -0.71 2.69 -8.19
N PRO A 211 -0.89 3.64 -7.27
CA PRO A 211 -2.01 3.59 -6.32
C PRO A 211 -3.36 3.68 -7.04
N ALA A 212 -4.30 2.80 -6.70
CA ALA A 212 -5.65 2.80 -7.30
C ALA A 212 -6.38 4.15 -7.11
N THR A 213 -6.12 4.84 -6.01
CA THR A 213 -6.67 6.17 -5.73
C THR A 213 -6.19 7.25 -6.72
N ALA A 214 -4.98 7.10 -7.25
CA ALA A 214 -4.42 8.05 -8.21
C ALA A 214 -5.06 7.90 -9.61
N LEU A 215 -5.61 6.72 -9.91
CA LEU A 215 -6.35 6.42 -11.14
C LEU A 215 -7.81 6.88 -11.10
N PHE A 216 -8.33 7.29 -9.93
CA PHE A 216 -9.75 7.57 -9.73
C PHE A 216 -10.31 8.68 -10.65
N PRO A 217 -9.69 9.88 -10.80
CA PRO A 217 -10.24 10.93 -11.65
C PRO A 217 -10.35 10.50 -13.13
N VAL A 218 -9.34 9.77 -13.60
CA VAL A 218 -9.27 9.24 -14.97
C VAL A 218 -10.37 8.22 -15.20
N LEU A 219 -10.50 7.29 -14.25
CA LEU A 219 -11.50 6.24 -14.30
C LEU A 219 -12.91 6.82 -14.31
N LEU A 220 -13.20 7.79 -13.43
CA LEU A 220 -14.50 8.44 -13.37
C LEU A 220 -14.89 9.10 -14.68
N LEU A 221 -13.97 9.82 -15.33
CA LEU A 221 -14.25 10.47 -16.61
C LEU A 221 -14.48 9.46 -17.74
N PHE A 222 -13.65 8.41 -17.79
CA PHE A 222 -13.83 7.34 -18.75
C PHE A 222 -15.21 6.68 -18.59
N LEU A 223 -15.60 6.40 -17.35
CA LEU A 223 -16.90 5.80 -17.04
C LEU A 223 -18.07 6.74 -17.28
N ALA A 224 -17.92 8.04 -16.98
CA ALA A 224 -18.93 9.04 -17.25
C ALA A 224 -19.29 9.10 -18.74
N ARG A 225 -18.31 8.88 -19.64
CA ARG A 225 -18.58 8.76 -21.10
C ARG A 225 -19.29 7.47 -21.48
N LEU A 226 -18.99 6.36 -20.81
CA LEU A 226 -19.66 5.07 -21.00
C LEU A 226 -21.05 5.00 -20.35
N GLY A 227 -21.47 6.05 -19.64
CA GLY A 227 -22.71 6.06 -18.84
C GLY A 227 -22.60 5.20 -17.57
N GLY A 228 -21.40 4.74 -17.23
CA GLY A 228 -21.15 3.96 -16.02
C GLY A 228 -21.06 4.90 -14.82
N GLY A 229 -22.14 5.03 -14.05
CA GLY A 229 -22.13 5.88 -12.86
C GLY A 229 -21.08 5.48 -11.81
N LEU A 230 -20.99 6.24 -10.72
CA LEU A 230 -20.08 6.03 -9.59
C LEU A 230 -20.05 4.58 -9.06
N GLN A 231 -21.16 3.85 -9.16
CA GLN A 231 -21.25 2.46 -8.72
C GLN A 231 -20.32 1.54 -9.54
N ILE A 232 -20.31 1.68 -10.87
CA ILE A 232 -19.43 0.89 -11.75
C ILE A 232 -17.98 1.35 -11.54
N GLY A 233 -17.75 2.64 -11.27
CA GLY A 233 -16.41 3.17 -11.00
C GLY A 233 -15.83 2.58 -9.73
N SER A 234 -16.65 2.42 -8.70
CA SER A 234 -16.24 1.74 -7.47
C SER A 234 -15.92 0.25 -7.68
N VAL A 235 -16.67 -0.46 -8.55
CA VAL A 235 -16.36 -1.86 -8.91
C VAL A 235 -15.02 -1.94 -9.64
N ALA A 236 -14.79 -1.08 -10.63
CA ALA A 236 -13.55 -1.06 -11.39
C ALA A 236 -12.35 -0.69 -10.49
N LEU A 237 -12.50 0.25 -9.55
CA LEU A 237 -11.46 0.52 -8.56
C LEU A 237 -11.19 -0.67 -7.63
N MET A 238 -12.25 -1.34 -7.15
CA MET A 238 -12.11 -2.54 -6.34
C MET A 238 -11.35 -3.63 -7.10
N MET A 239 -11.70 -3.84 -8.38
CA MET A 239 -11.01 -4.78 -9.26
C MET A 239 -9.54 -4.41 -9.45
N LEU A 240 -9.23 -3.13 -9.70
CA LEU A 240 -7.85 -2.65 -9.85
C LEU A 240 -6.99 -2.98 -8.62
N GLY A 241 -7.57 -2.93 -7.41
CA GLY A 241 -6.85 -3.32 -6.19
C GLY A 241 -6.69 -4.84 -6.04
N THR A 242 -7.77 -5.60 -6.23
CA THR A 242 -7.78 -7.05 -5.96
C THR A 242 -7.07 -7.86 -7.04
N MET A 243 -7.10 -7.42 -8.30
CA MET A 243 -6.51 -8.14 -9.43
C MET A 243 -5.00 -8.35 -9.26
N TRP A 244 -4.25 -7.37 -8.75
CA TRP A 244 -2.80 -7.51 -8.60
C TRP A 244 -2.43 -8.61 -7.61
N TYR A 245 -3.16 -8.69 -6.49
CA TYR A 245 -2.95 -9.74 -5.49
C TYR A 245 -3.22 -11.13 -6.06
N ILE A 246 -4.33 -11.30 -6.78
CA ILE A 246 -4.68 -12.56 -7.44
C ILE A 246 -3.61 -12.92 -8.49
N LEU A 247 -3.19 -11.95 -9.30
CA LEU A 247 -2.22 -12.16 -10.37
C LEU A 247 -0.88 -12.66 -9.84
N PHE A 248 -0.33 -12.01 -8.81
CA PHE A 248 0.96 -12.40 -8.24
C PHE A 248 0.90 -13.77 -7.58
N ASN A 249 -0.18 -14.10 -6.87
CA ASN A 249 -0.34 -15.42 -6.27
C ASN A 249 -0.45 -16.52 -7.34
N VAL A 250 -1.21 -16.29 -8.40
CA VAL A 250 -1.37 -17.27 -9.49
C VAL A 250 -0.07 -17.45 -10.29
N ILE A 251 0.74 -16.40 -10.45
CA ILE A 251 2.06 -16.51 -11.10
C ILE A 251 3.06 -17.28 -10.22
N ALA A 252 2.98 -17.14 -8.89
CA ALA A 252 3.89 -17.77 -7.94
C ALA A 252 3.64 -19.28 -7.77
N GLY A 253 2.41 -19.75 -7.99
CA GLY A 253 2.01 -21.16 -7.86
C GLY A 253 1.16 -21.43 -6.63
#